data_AF-A0A917MK52-F1
#
_entry.id   AF-A0A917MK52-F1
#
_cell.length_a   1.000
_cell.length_b   1.000
_cell.length_c   1.000
_cell.angle_alpha   90.00
_cell.angle_beta   90.00
_cell.angle_gamma   90.00
#
_symmetry.space_group_name_H-M   'P 1'
#
loop_
_entity.id
_entity.type
_entity.pdbx_description
1 polymer ?
#
loop_
_entity_poly.entity_id
_entity_poly.type
_entity_poly.pdbx_seq_one_letter_code
_entity_poly.pdbx_strand_id
1 'polypeptide(L)' 'MAESKKWRTRVREAGGMYQWVNATLIRLAGPAQVSPNLPRNRDADPCAHCGSRRDQHSEDASGALVCPR' A
#
# COMPACT_ATOMS: atom_id res chain seq x y z
N MET A 1 30.34 12.58 -24.02
CA MET A 1 29.16 13.39 -23.67
C MET A 1 27.96 12.46 -23.78
N ALA A 2 27.32 12.10 -22.67
CA ALA A 2 26.19 11.17 -22.73
C ALA A 2 25.05 11.85 -23.49
N GLU A 3 24.72 11.34 -24.68
CA GLU A 3 23.61 11.82 -25.49
C GLU A 3 22.32 11.61 -24.70
N SER A 4 21.92 12.65 -23.98
CA SER A 4 20.71 12.60 -23.17
C SER A 4 19.53 12.53 -24.12
N LYS A 5 18.88 11.37 -24.14
CA LYS A 5 17.68 11.11 -24.93
C LYS A 5 16.72 12.30 -24.82
N LYS A 6 16.36 12.88 -25.98
CA LYS A 6 15.46 14.03 -26.05
C LYS A 6 14.21 13.75 -25.21
N TRP A 7 13.83 14.71 -24.37
CA TRP A 7 12.71 14.60 -23.43
C TRP A 7 11.43 14.08 -24.11
N ARG A 8 11.12 14.57 -25.32
CA ARG A 8 9.95 14.13 -26.10
C ARG A 8 9.97 12.62 -26.39
N THR A 9 11.13 12.04 -26.65
CA THR A 9 11.28 10.60 -26.88
C THR A 9 10.99 9.82 -25.60
N ARG A 10 11.52 10.28 -24.46
CA ARG A 10 11.27 9.65 -23.15
C ARG A 10 9.79 9.67 -22.78
N VAL A 11 9.09 10.75 -23.08
CA VAL A 11 7.65 10.89 -22.84
C VAL A 11 6.84 9.93 -23.72
N ARG A 12 7.20 9.80 -25.01
CA ARG A 12 6.53 8.87 -25.93
C ARG A 12 6.73 7.41 -25.50
N GLU A 13 7.94 7.04 -25.09
CA GLU A 13 8.25 5.69 -24.61
C GLU A 13 7.55 5.33 -23.30
N ALA A 14 7.30 6.30 -22.43
CA ALA A 14 6.57 6.11 -21.18
C ALA A 14 5.04 5.98 -21.37
N GLY A 15 4.53 6.07 -22.60
CA GLY A 15 3.09 6.02 -22.88
C GLY A 15 2.38 7.37 -22.72
N GLY A 16 3.10 8.49 -22.74
CA GLY A 16 2.55 9.84 -22.70
C GLY A 16 3.02 10.68 -21.52
N MET A 17 2.64 11.97 -21.52
CA MET A 17 3.12 12.96 -20.55
C MET A 17 2.69 12.62 -19.12
N TYR A 18 1.43 12.24 -18.93
CA TYR A 18 0.89 11.89 -17.62
C TYR A 18 1.67 10.73 -16.98
N GLN A 19 1.90 9.66 -17.74
CA GLN A 19 2.62 8.49 -17.25
C GLN A 19 4.09 8.79 -16.95
N TRP A 20 4.76 9.56 -17.81
CA TRP A 20 6.13 9.99 -17.56
C TRP A 20 6.25 10.84 -16.29
N VAL A 21 5.32 11.77 -16.07
CA VAL A 21 5.28 12.60 -14.86
C VAL A 21 5.01 11.74 -13.62
N ASN A 22 3.99 10.89 -13.64
CA ASN A 22 3.68 10.00 -12.51
C ASN A 22 4.86 9.08 -12.16
N ALA A 23 5.49 8.45 -13.15
CA ALA A 23 6.65 7.59 -12.92
C ALA A 23 7.84 8.37 -12.33
N THR A 24 8.05 9.61 -12.79
CA THR A 24 9.12 10.48 -12.26
C THR A 24 8.81 10.92 -10.83
N LEU A 25 7.56 11.30 -10.54
CA LEU A 25 7.12 11.70 -9.20
C LEU A 25 7.25 10.54 -8.20
N ILE A 26 6.81 9.32 -8.56
CA ILE A 26 6.95 8.12 -7.71
C ILE A 26 8.43 7.85 -7.41
N ARG A 27 9.29 7.96 -8.42
CA ARG A 27 10.74 7.76 -8.25
C ARG A 27 11.38 8.80 -7.31
N LEU A 28 10.89 10.04 -7.33
CA LEU A 28 11.40 11.14 -6.49
C LEU A 28 10.84 11.09 -5.06
N ALA A 29 9.54 10.83 -4.92
CA ALA A 29 8.85 10.74 -3.63
C ALA A 29 9.35 9.56 -2.78
N GLY A 30 9.92 8.54 -3.42
CA GLY A 30 10.40 7.34 -2.76
C GLY A 30 9.27 6.38 -2.41
N PRO A 31 9.58 5.25 -1.75
CA PRO A 31 8.57 4.29 -1.34
C PRO A 31 7.57 4.92 -0.36
N ALA A 32 6.34 4.40 -0.35
CA ALA A 32 5.31 4.86 0.57
C ALA A 32 5.82 4.81 2.02
N GLN A 33 5.80 5.97 2.69
CA GLN A 33 6.20 6.10 4.08
C GLN A 33 5.11 5.49 4.96
N VAL A 34 5.36 4.29 5.51
CA VAL A 34 4.49 3.68 6.52
C VAL A 34 4.87 4.23 7.90
N SER A 35 4.09 5.18 8.39
CA SER A 35 4.21 5.62 9.80
C SER A 35 3.59 4.56 10.71
N PRO A 36 4.15 4.30 11.91
CA PRO A 36 3.46 3.54 12.95
C PRO A 36 2.05 4.04 13.26
N ASN A 37 1.80 5.33 12.99
CA ASN A 37 0.54 6.02 13.26
C ASN A 37 -0.40 6.09 12.03
N LEU A 38 0.00 5.60 10.86
CA LEU A 38 -0.92 5.50 9.73
C LEU A 38 -1.95 4.38 10.02
N PRO A 39 -3.25 4.59 9.71
CA PRO A 39 -4.25 3.56 9.84
C PRO A 39 -3.84 2.34 9.01
N ARG A 40 -3.64 1.21 9.70
CA ARG A 40 -3.40 -0.09 9.08
C ARG A 40 -4.59 -1.00 9.35
N ASN A 41 -4.89 -1.87 8.39
CA ASN A 41 -5.83 -2.95 8.63
C ASN A 41 -5.23 -3.89 9.71
N ARG A 42 -5.98 -4.10 10.80
CA ARG A 42 -5.57 -4.97 11.93
C ARG A 42 -6.34 -6.29 11.96
N ASP A 43 -7.15 -6.57 10.94
CA ASP A 43 -8.00 -7.76 10.87
C ASP A 43 -7.14 -9.03 10.70
N ALA A 44 -5.97 -8.87 10.06
CA ALA A 44 -4.97 -9.92 9.96
C ALA A 44 -4.05 -10.05 11.18
N ASP A 45 -4.10 -9.11 12.15
CA ASP A 45 -3.30 -9.24 13.38
C ASP A 45 -3.78 -10.47 14.18
N PRO A 46 -2.87 -11.21 14.83
CA PRO A 46 -3.25 -12.35 15.66
C PRO A 46 -4.04 -11.89 16.88
N CYS A 47 -5.05 -12.65 17.27
CA CYS A 47 -5.82 -12.44 18.48
C CYS A 47 -4.95 -12.72 19.72
N ALA A 48 -4.96 -11.80 20.68
CA ALA A 48 -4.20 -11.94 21.92
C ALA A 48 -4.68 -13.09 22.83
N HIS A 49 -5.91 -13.60 22.61
CA HIS A 49 -6.48 -14.70 23.40
C HIS A 49 -6.23 -16.08 22.79
N CYS A 50 -6.56 -16.28 21.50
CA CYS A 50 -6.50 -17.60 20.84
C CYS A 50 -5.34 -17.74 19.83
N GLY A 51 -4.67 -16.66 19.47
CA GLY A 51 -3.59 -16.66 18.46
C GLY A 51 -4.07 -16.71 17.01
N SER A 52 -5.33 -17.07 16.73
CA SER A 52 -5.92 -17.03 15.38
C SER A 52 -6.09 -15.60 14.88
N ARG A 53 -6.16 -15.42 13.56
CA ARG A 53 -6.36 -14.09 12.95
C ARG A 53 -7.73 -13.52 13.35
N ARG A 54 -7.80 -12.20 13.55
CA ARG A 54 -9.03 -11.49 13.99
C ARG A 54 -10.16 -11.57 12.97
N ASP A 55 -9.84 -11.66 11.67
CA ASP A 55 -10.81 -11.88 10.59
C ASP A 55 -11.52 -13.24 10.61
N GLN A 56 -11.04 -14.18 11.44
CA GLN A 56 -11.71 -15.48 11.66
C GLN A 56 -12.70 -15.45 12.85
N HIS A 57 -12.83 -14.31 13.52
CA HIS A 57 -13.72 -14.17 14.67
C HIS A 57 -15.12 -13.76 14.20
N SER A 58 -16.15 -14.31 14.84
CA SER A 58 -17.53 -13.90 14.61
C SER A 58 -17.91 -12.78 15.56
N GLU A 59 -18.64 -11.78 15.08
CA GLU A 59 -19.23 -10.75 15.94
C GLU A 59 -20.44 -11.31 16.70
N ASP A 60 -20.50 -11.07 18.02
CA ASP A 60 -21.69 -11.37 18.83
C ASP A 60 -22.74 -10.25 18.74
N ALA A 61 -23.89 -10.46 19.40
CA ALA A 61 -24.96 -9.46 19.47
C ALA A 61 -24.56 -8.15 20.17
N SER A 62 -23.41 -8.12 20.86
CA SER A 62 -22.85 -6.94 21.52
C SER A 62 -21.81 -6.22 20.64
N GLY A 63 -21.49 -6.76 19.46
CA GLY A 63 -20.45 -6.27 18.55
C GLY A 63 -19.04 -6.65 18.98
N ALA A 64 -18.87 -7.60 19.90
CA ALA A 64 -17.57 -8.11 20.30
C ALA A 64 -17.15 -9.29 19.41
N LEU A 65 -15.86 -9.34 19.06
CA LEU A 65 -15.28 -10.46 18.32
C LEU A 65 -15.10 -11.68 19.24
N VAL A 66 -15.75 -12.78 18.88
CA VAL A 66 -15.68 -14.06 19.59
C VAL A 66 -14.64 -14.95 18.93
N CYS A 67 -13.75 -15.54 19.75
CA CYS A 67 -12.73 -16.46 19.27
C CYS A 67 -13.36 -17.66 18.55
N PRO A 68 -12.81 -18.07 17.39
CA PRO A 68 -13.18 -19.34 16.78
C PRO A 68 -12.85 -20.46 17.79
N ARG A 69 -13.81 -21.38 17.98
CA ARG A 69 -13.64 -22.53 18.88
C ARG A 69 -12.57 -23.49 18.39
#